data_AF-A0A812JBD6-F1
#
_entry.id   AF-A0A812JBD6-F1
#
_cell.length_a   1.000
_cell.length_b   1.000
_cell.length_c   1.000
_cell.angle_alpha   90.00
_cell.angle_beta   90.00
_cell.angle_gamma   90.00
#
_symmetry.space_group_name_H-M   'P 1'
#
loop_
_entity.id
_entity.type
_entity.pdbx_description
1 polymer ?
#
loop_
_entity_poly.entity_id
_entity_poly.type
_entity_poly.pdbx_seq_one_letter_code
_entity_poly.pdbx_strand_id
1 'polypeptide(L)'
;MEFMPGSPNGQRGSVPVSPTGRRVDSVSPGGRKVDPRPYYQWLFDRRRSGESSPLGTHFPPQPWPPSPSMVRTASAPADLHMGQPSPTGVGSVLLSPLSDAASFLAKAADLSLKRKDVGHALHCCNQAVSLGPDCGPAWRHRACARLQAGQAEAAVEDASAAVQAEPLNVHSWETRTAAKFGSGDYDGAVEDAAHAISLDAWRPSLWRRRALASVMLQEYGNAKEDLDKALHLDPKHAASWRNRGAVRLAMSDVPGAESDASRAVKLHPTVDSYLQRAKIRLEAGQNAEAMRDCTAALRRDRREADAWYLRAVARSRTDPAGAVSDLSQAISCDPQEAEAWKLRAEIQLRRGKYEEVVADSTEAMRLNGASAEILCLRGQAQYRRGAYQSAAADFEDALQDDPASETAAKLLERAKESLKKLEAWQLPALAGGLHSFIESVHTAQLLLKDSSQ
;
A
#
# COMPACT_ATOMS: atom_id res chain seq x y z
N MET A 1 -5.73 -22.17 4.94
CA MET A 1 -5.21 -21.10 5.83
C MET A 1 -4.28 -20.26 4.99
N GLU A 2 -4.82 -19.21 4.36
CA GLU A 2 -4.00 -18.31 3.54
C GLU A 2 -3.42 -17.23 4.45
N PHE A 3 -2.09 -17.11 4.39
CA PHE A 3 -1.31 -16.24 5.24
C PHE A 3 -1.56 -14.79 4.87
N MET A 4 -2.10 -14.06 5.84
CA MET A 4 -1.93 -12.61 5.95
C MET A 4 -0.59 -12.35 6.64
N PRO A 5 0.28 -11.48 6.12
CA PRO A 5 1.42 -11.00 6.89
C PRO A 5 0.87 -10.11 8.03
N GLY A 6 1.01 -10.59 9.26
CA GLY A 6 0.70 -9.79 10.44
C GLY A 6 1.80 -8.77 10.70
N SER A 7 1.40 -7.54 10.99
CA SER A 7 2.30 -6.46 11.44
C SER A 7 3.07 -6.88 12.70
N PRO A 8 4.40 -6.69 12.79
CA PRO A 8 5.13 -6.97 14.01
C PRO A 8 4.89 -5.85 15.03
N ASN A 9 4.18 -6.19 16.10
CA ASN A 9 3.98 -5.34 17.26
C ASN A 9 5.29 -5.28 18.08
N GLY A 10 5.70 -4.07 18.45
CA GLY A 10 7.02 -3.79 19.03
C GLY A 10 7.25 -4.41 20.40
N GLN A 11 8.42 -5.03 20.58
CA GLN A 11 9.04 -5.21 21.88
C GLN A 11 10.18 -4.21 22.02
N ARG A 12 10.02 -3.31 23.01
CA ARG A 12 11.05 -2.39 23.49
C ARG A 12 12.16 -3.22 24.15
N GLY A 13 13.32 -3.29 23.52
CA GLY A 13 14.59 -3.69 24.13
C GLY A 13 15.44 -2.46 24.40
N SER A 14 15.76 -2.22 25.66
CA SER A 14 16.63 -1.18 26.19
C SER A 14 18.04 -1.20 25.59
N VAL A 15 18.51 -0.05 25.11
CA VAL A 15 19.90 0.19 24.68
C VAL A 15 20.65 0.94 25.78
N PRO A 16 21.86 0.52 26.19
CA PRO A 16 22.69 1.32 27.07
C PRO A 16 23.43 2.42 26.28
N VAL A 17 23.47 3.61 26.87
CA VAL A 17 24.23 4.78 26.40
C VAL A 17 25.67 4.68 26.86
N SER A 18 26.63 4.94 25.97
CA SER A 18 27.86 5.67 26.34
C SER A 18 28.59 6.27 25.13
N PRO A 19 29.41 7.31 25.37
CA PRO A 19 29.55 8.45 24.48
C PRO A 19 30.87 8.41 23.69
N THR A 20 30.87 8.98 22.49
CA THR A 20 31.92 9.85 21.93
C THR A 20 31.66 10.04 20.45
N GLY A 21 31.61 11.30 20.01
CA GLY A 21 31.37 11.65 18.62
C GLY A 21 32.61 11.47 17.75
N ARG A 22 32.44 10.87 16.58
CA ARG A 22 32.82 11.45 15.28
C ARG A 22 32.22 10.63 14.14
N ARG A 23 31.73 11.37 13.14
CA ARG A 23 31.17 10.90 11.87
C ARG A 23 32.22 10.15 11.05
N VAL A 24 31.79 9.07 10.39
CA VAL A 24 32.35 8.62 9.13
C VAL A 24 31.18 8.25 8.23
N ASP A 25 31.09 8.92 7.08
CA ASP A 25 30.12 8.66 6.03
C ASP A 25 30.47 7.33 5.34
N SER A 26 29.53 6.40 5.30
CA SER A 26 29.59 5.25 4.40
C SER A 26 28.21 4.94 3.83
N VAL A 27 28.07 5.26 2.55
CA VAL A 27 26.96 4.91 1.67
C VAL A 27 26.75 3.40 1.68
N SER A 28 25.56 2.95 2.09
CA SER A 28 25.08 1.58 1.91
C SER A 28 23.98 1.57 0.85
N PRO A 29 24.00 0.62 -0.11
CA PRO A 29 23.04 0.59 -1.20
C PRO A 29 21.65 0.15 -0.70
N GLY A 30 20.63 0.76 -1.31
CA GLY A 30 19.26 0.77 -0.80
C GLY A 30 18.59 -0.60 -0.80
N GLY A 31 18.34 -1.11 0.40
CA GLY A 31 17.26 -2.06 0.64
C GLY A 31 15.94 -1.29 0.69
N ARG A 32 15.15 -1.32 -0.39
CA ARG A 32 13.75 -0.92 -0.32
C ARG A 32 13.06 -1.88 0.63
N LYS A 33 12.73 -1.40 1.84
CA LYS A 33 11.76 -2.08 2.70
C LYS A 33 10.46 -2.14 1.91
N VAL A 34 10.09 -3.34 1.47
CA VAL A 34 8.76 -3.61 0.94
C VAL A 34 7.79 -3.32 2.07
N ASP A 35 7.04 -2.25 1.89
CA ASP A 35 6.02 -1.82 2.83
C ASP A 35 4.88 -2.86 2.83
N PRO A 36 4.57 -3.52 3.96
CA PRO A 36 3.50 -4.51 4.04
C PRO A 36 2.11 -3.86 4.15
N ARG A 37 1.96 -2.57 3.82
CA ARG A 37 0.67 -1.91 3.71
C ARG A 37 -0.26 -2.72 2.81
N PRO A 38 -1.48 -3.09 3.26
CA PRO A 38 -2.34 -4.01 2.54
C PRO A 38 -2.61 -3.48 1.13
N TYR A 39 -2.71 -4.40 0.19
CA TYR A 39 -3.22 -4.38 -1.20
C TYR A 39 -4.36 -3.37 -1.53
N TYR A 40 -4.91 -2.64 -0.56
CA TYR A 40 -6.00 -1.69 -0.66
C TYR A 40 -5.60 -0.21 -0.67
N GLN A 41 -4.36 0.14 -0.28
CA GLN A 41 -3.83 1.52 -0.39
C GLN A 41 -3.49 1.88 -1.84
N TRP A 42 -3.11 0.91 -2.68
CA TRP A 42 -2.66 1.12 -4.06
C TRP A 42 -3.71 1.78 -4.98
N LEU A 43 -5.00 1.56 -4.71
CA LEU A 43 -6.09 2.21 -5.46
C LEU A 43 -6.22 3.72 -5.18
N PHE A 44 -5.53 4.27 -4.16
CA PHE A 44 -5.54 5.72 -3.86
C PHE A 44 -4.38 6.50 -4.50
N ASP A 45 -3.32 5.84 -4.99
CA ASP A 45 -2.18 6.54 -5.63
C ASP A 45 -2.49 7.08 -7.04
N ARG A 46 -3.73 6.92 -7.53
CA ARG A 46 -4.15 7.35 -8.87
C ARG A 46 -4.40 8.86 -9.01
N ARG A 47 -3.99 9.69 -8.04
CA ARG A 47 -4.02 11.17 -8.13
C ARG A 47 -2.63 11.83 -8.07
N ARG A 48 -1.56 11.08 -8.35
CA ARG A 48 -0.20 11.65 -8.46
C ARG A 48 0.42 11.66 -9.86
N SER A 49 -0.31 11.22 -10.88
CA SER A 49 0.06 11.47 -12.28
C SER A 49 -0.94 12.47 -12.85
N GLY A 50 -0.59 13.75 -12.78
CA GLY A 50 -1.31 14.84 -13.45
C GLY A 50 -1.23 14.72 -14.97
N GLU A 51 -1.92 13.73 -15.53
CA GLU A 51 -2.14 13.61 -16.97
C GLU A 51 -3.64 13.63 -17.25
N SER A 52 -4.09 14.81 -17.66
CA SER A 52 -5.30 14.98 -18.45
C SER A 52 -5.18 14.13 -19.73
N SER A 53 -5.97 13.05 -19.85
CA SER A 53 -6.14 12.36 -21.14
C SER A 53 -7.30 12.96 -21.94
N PRO A 54 -7.07 13.47 -23.16
CA PRO A 54 -8.13 13.64 -24.15
C PRO A 54 -8.21 12.39 -25.05
N LEU A 55 -9.44 11.90 -25.23
CA LEU A 55 -10.05 11.26 -26.42
C LEU A 55 -9.24 10.27 -27.30
N GLY A 56 -9.89 9.13 -27.56
CA GLY A 56 -9.35 7.92 -28.19
C GLY A 56 -8.94 8.00 -29.66
N THR A 57 -8.30 6.92 -30.11
CA THR A 57 -8.48 6.34 -31.45
C THR A 57 -8.33 4.82 -31.41
N HIS A 58 -9.14 4.16 -32.22
CA HIS A 58 -9.28 2.72 -32.41
C HIS A 58 -8.04 2.06 -33.04
N PHE A 59 -7.68 0.86 -32.58
CA PHE A 59 -7.00 -0.16 -33.39
C PHE A 59 -7.61 -1.56 -33.10
N PRO A 60 -7.86 -2.41 -34.13
CA PRO A 60 -8.49 -3.72 -33.97
C PRO A 60 -7.48 -4.82 -33.58
N PRO A 61 -7.93 -5.96 -33.01
CA PRO A 61 -7.05 -7.03 -32.56
C PRO A 61 -6.52 -7.89 -33.72
N GLN A 62 -5.22 -8.18 -33.71
CA GLN A 62 -4.58 -9.18 -34.57
C GLN A 62 -4.69 -10.58 -33.91
N PRO A 63 -4.96 -11.65 -34.68
CA PRO A 63 -5.09 -13.01 -34.15
C PRO A 63 -3.73 -13.69 -33.92
N TRP A 64 -3.61 -14.44 -32.81
CA TRP A 64 -2.48 -15.34 -32.53
C TRP A 64 -2.57 -16.65 -33.33
N PRO A 65 -1.44 -17.28 -33.69
CA PRO A 65 -1.41 -18.54 -34.44
C PRO A 65 -1.66 -19.77 -33.54
N PRO A 66 -2.07 -20.93 -34.11
CA PRO A 66 -2.48 -22.10 -33.36
C PRO A 66 -1.29 -22.98 -32.91
N SER A 67 -1.49 -23.66 -31.78
CA SER A 67 -0.60 -24.66 -31.19
C SER A 67 -0.50 -25.95 -32.04
N PRO A 68 0.67 -26.61 -32.11
CA PRO A 68 0.79 -27.88 -32.82
C PRO A 68 0.40 -29.08 -31.94
N SER A 69 -0.55 -29.86 -32.44
CA SER A 69 -0.96 -31.18 -31.98
C SER A 69 -0.04 -32.29 -32.48
N MET A 70 0.07 -33.35 -31.67
CA MET A 70 0.80 -34.61 -31.90
C MET A 70 0.39 -35.34 -33.18
N VAL A 71 1.33 -36.03 -33.85
CA VAL A 71 1.18 -37.41 -34.36
C VAL A 71 2.56 -38.13 -34.43
N ARG A 72 2.67 -39.27 -33.71
CA ARG A 72 3.29 -40.61 -34.01
C ARG A 72 4.28 -40.71 -35.20
N THR A 73 5.36 -41.51 -35.23
CA THR A 73 5.67 -42.89 -34.79
C THR A 73 7.09 -43.23 -35.27
N ALA A 74 7.86 -44.09 -34.56
CA ALA A 74 8.75 -45.15 -35.10
C ALA A 74 9.68 -45.67 -33.96
N SER A 75 9.51 -46.90 -33.50
CA SER A 75 10.26 -48.12 -33.93
C SER A 75 11.70 -48.20 -33.39
N ALA A 76 11.91 -49.06 -32.39
CA ALA A 76 13.21 -49.66 -32.06
C ALA A 76 13.54 -50.80 -33.06
N PRO A 77 14.80 -51.31 -33.11
CA PRO A 77 15.18 -52.37 -32.18
C PRO A 77 16.64 -52.35 -31.67
N ALA A 78 16.79 -53.05 -30.53
CA ALA A 78 17.90 -53.84 -29.98
C ALA A 78 19.35 -53.60 -30.45
N ASP A 79 20.26 -53.46 -29.48
CA ASP A 79 21.45 -54.32 -29.41
C ASP A 79 21.93 -54.56 -27.97
N LEU A 80 22.14 -55.83 -27.67
CA LEU A 80 22.72 -56.40 -26.47
C LEU A 80 24.24 -56.24 -26.52
N HIS A 81 24.88 -55.67 -25.49
CA HIS A 81 26.25 -56.02 -25.13
C HIS A 81 26.42 -56.06 -23.60
N MET A 82 26.70 -57.27 -23.12
CA MET A 82 27.12 -57.57 -21.75
C MET A 82 28.65 -57.36 -21.66
N GLY A 83 29.08 -56.52 -20.72
CA GLY A 83 30.48 -56.32 -20.34
C GLY A 83 30.56 -55.95 -18.86
N GLN A 84 31.40 -56.68 -18.13
CA GLN A 84 31.52 -56.84 -16.66
C GLN A 84 31.77 -55.57 -15.81
N PRO A 85 31.60 -55.63 -14.47
CA PRO A 85 31.40 -54.47 -13.60
C PRO A 85 32.70 -53.85 -13.07
N SER A 86 32.71 -52.51 -12.93
CA SER A 86 33.72 -51.78 -12.16
C SER A 86 33.22 -51.47 -10.74
N PRO A 87 34.09 -51.53 -9.70
CA PRO A 87 33.67 -51.61 -8.31
C PRO A 87 33.58 -50.22 -7.66
N THR A 88 32.38 -49.70 -7.45
CA THR A 88 32.11 -48.68 -6.41
C THR A 88 30.68 -48.85 -5.91
N GLY A 89 30.42 -50.01 -5.30
CA GLY A 89 29.27 -50.23 -4.44
C GLY A 89 29.60 -49.78 -3.02
N VAL A 90 29.57 -48.47 -2.76
CA VAL A 90 29.36 -47.91 -1.40
C VAL A 90 28.66 -46.56 -1.57
N GLY A 91 27.33 -46.57 -1.67
CA GLY A 91 26.55 -45.33 -1.77
C GLY A 91 25.04 -45.52 -1.76
N SER A 92 24.54 -46.63 -2.30
CA SER A 92 23.08 -46.79 -2.50
C SER A 92 22.30 -47.35 -1.29
N VAL A 93 22.97 -47.80 -0.22
CA VAL A 93 22.30 -48.41 0.95
C VAL A 93 22.23 -47.48 2.17
N LEU A 94 23.05 -46.42 2.22
CA LEU A 94 23.03 -45.42 3.30
C LEU A 94 22.10 -44.22 3.03
N LEU A 95 21.53 -44.12 1.83
CA LEU A 95 20.65 -43.01 1.44
C LEU A 95 19.24 -43.12 2.04
N SER A 96 18.75 -44.33 2.38
CA SER A 96 17.38 -44.49 2.87
C SER A 96 17.15 -43.88 4.26
N PRO A 97 18.01 -44.09 5.29
CA PRO A 97 17.73 -43.55 6.63
C PRO A 97 17.87 -42.03 6.70
N LEU A 98 18.79 -41.46 5.91
CA LEU A 98 19.00 -40.01 5.82
C LEU A 98 17.86 -39.32 5.07
N SER A 99 17.35 -39.93 4.00
CA SER A 99 16.16 -39.45 3.28
C SER A 99 14.90 -39.53 4.15
N ASP A 100 14.75 -40.62 4.91
CA ASP A 100 13.65 -40.79 5.86
C ASP A 100 13.72 -39.76 7.01
N ALA A 101 14.91 -39.49 7.52
CA ALA A 101 15.14 -38.45 8.53
C ALA A 101 14.84 -37.04 7.99
N ALA A 102 15.28 -36.71 6.77
CA ALA A 102 14.96 -35.45 6.11
C ALA A 102 13.45 -35.27 5.91
N SER A 103 12.75 -36.33 5.48
CA SER A 103 11.29 -36.35 5.32
C SER A 103 10.55 -36.17 6.66
N PHE A 104 11.04 -36.80 7.73
CA PHE A 104 10.49 -36.61 9.08
C PHE A 104 10.63 -35.15 9.55
N LEU A 105 11.80 -34.55 9.37
CA LEU A 105 12.05 -33.16 9.72
C LEU A 105 11.23 -32.19 8.85
N ALA A 106 11.02 -32.50 7.56
CA ALA A 106 10.14 -31.71 6.69
C ALA A 106 8.68 -31.74 7.18
N LYS A 107 8.18 -32.89 7.65
CA LYS A 107 6.85 -32.98 8.28
C LYS A 107 6.77 -32.21 9.59
N ALA A 108 7.81 -32.24 10.41
CA ALA A 108 7.89 -31.45 11.64
C ALA A 108 7.88 -29.94 11.34
N ALA A 109 8.55 -29.52 10.27
CA ALA A 109 8.53 -28.15 9.79
C ALA A 109 7.12 -27.72 9.32
N ASP A 110 6.42 -28.54 8.54
CA ASP A 110 5.04 -28.27 8.11
C ASP A 110 4.10 -28.06 9.32
N LEU A 111 4.20 -28.92 10.33
CA LEU A 111 3.42 -28.78 11.55
C LEU A 111 3.76 -27.48 12.30
N SER A 112 5.04 -27.10 12.33
CA SER A 112 5.49 -25.86 12.96
C SER A 112 4.97 -24.63 12.21
N LEU A 113 4.96 -24.65 10.87
CA LEU A 113 4.35 -23.61 10.05
C LEU A 113 2.85 -23.47 10.29
N LYS A 114 2.12 -24.58 10.45
CA LYS A 114 0.70 -24.58 10.81
C LYS A 114 0.46 -23.96 12.19
N ARG A 115 1.41 -24.11 13.11
CA ARG A 115 1.41 -23.49 14.45
C ARG A 115 1.96 -22.05 14.45
N LYS A 116 2.39 -21.53 13.29
CA LYS A 116 3.06 -20.23 13.13
C LYS A 116 4.40 -20.10 13.88
N ASP A 117 5.03 -21.23 14.20
CA ASP A 117 6.38 -21.25 14.75
C ASP A 117 7.40 -21.27 13.62
N VAL A 118 7.70 -20.07 13.10
CA VAL A 118 8.62 -19.87 11.97
C VAL A 118 10.05 -20.25 12.33
N GLY A 119 10.47 -19.97 13.57
CA GLY A 119 11.83 -20.26 14.04
C GLY A 119 12.10 -21.76 14.07
N HIS A 120 11.20 -22.53 14.68
CA HIS A 120 11.33 -23.98 14.72
C HIS A 120 11.17 -24.61 13.33
N ALA A 121 10.28 -24.08 12.49
CA ALA A 121 10.15 -24.53 11.10
C ALA A 121 11.45 -24.35 10.32
N LEU A 122 12.09 -23.18 10.41
CA LEU A 122 13.39 -22.92 9.76
C LEU A 122 14.48 -23.84 10.28
N HIS A 123 14.53 -24.07 11.60
CA HIS A 123 15.50 -24.99 12.20
C HIS A 123 15.35 -26.42 11.64
N CYS A 124 14.14 -26.97 11.67
CA CYS A 124 13.83 -28.29 11.10
C CYS A 124 14.17 -28.37 9.61
N CYS A 125 13.82 -27.34 8.84
CA CYS A 125 14.11 -27.30 7.40
C CYS A 125 15.61 -27.24 7.10
N ASN A 126 16.38 -26.47 7.87
CA ASN A 126 17.83 -26.39 7.68
C ASN A 126 18.50 -27.75 7.92
N GLN A 127 18.08 -28.46 8.97
CA GLN A 127 18.55 -29.82 9.20
C GLN A 127 18.10 -30.78 8.08
N ALA A 128 16.83 -30.71 7.68
CA ALA A 128 16.29 -31.56 6.61
C ALA A 128 17.05 -31.38 5.28
N VAL A 129 17.31 -30.14 4.89
CA VAL A 129 18.08 -29.81 3.67
C VAL A 129 19.53 -30.28 3.78
N SER A 130 20.14 -30.19 4.97
CA SER A 130 21.53 -30.68 5.17
C SER A 130 21.65 -32.20 5.11
N LEU A 131 20.60 -32.93 5.53
CA LEU A 131 20.57 -34.40 5.53
C LEU A 131 20.15 -34.96 4.18
N GLY A 132 19.30 -34.25 3.45
CA GLY A 132 18.79 -34.65 2.14
C GLY A 132 18.55 -33.45 1.24
N PRO A 133 19.57 -33.00 0.47
CA PRO A 133 19.44 -31.90 -0.48
C PRO A 133 18.41 -32.17 -1.59
N ASP A 134 18.05 -33.42 -1.85
CA ASP A 134 17.03 -33.77 -2.86
C ASP A 134 15.60 -33.81 -2.27
N CYS A 135 15.44 -33.49 -0.98
CA CYS A 135 14.14 -33.48 -0.31
C CYS A 135 13.31 -32.24 -0.70
N GLY A 136 12.56 -32.33 -1.81
CA GLY A 136 11.66 -31.27 -2.29
C GLY A 136 10.76 -30.66 -1.21
N PRO A 137 10.09 -31.44 -0.33
CA PRO A 137 9.28 -30.90 0.76
C PRO A 137 10.06 -30.04 1.74
N ALA A 138 11.32 -30.37 2.05
CA ALA A 138 12.15 -29.58 2.96
C ALA A 138 12.41 -28.18 2.40
N TRP A 139 12.82 -28.09 1.13
CA TRP A 139 12.99 -26.81 0.44
C TRP A 139 11.71 -26.00 0.37
N ARG A 140 10.60 -26.65 0.06
CA ARG A 140 9.28 -26.03 -0.06
C ARG A 140 8.79 -25.45 1.27
N HIS A 141 8.95 -26.19 2.36
CA HIS A 141 8.63 -25.70 3.71
C HIS A 141 9.59 -24.59 4.16
N ARG A 142 10.87 -24.66 3.80
CA ARG A 142 11.83 -23.58 4.10
C ARG A 142 11.49 -22.29 3.36
N ALA A 143 11.14 -22.37 2.09
CA ALA A 143 10.64 -21.23 1.31
C ALA A 143 9.39 -20.61 1.97
N CYS A 144 8.44 -21.44 2.40
CA CYS A 144 7.25 -20.95 3.11
C CYS A 144 7.60 -20.25 4.44
N ALA A 145 8.56 -20.79 5.20
CA ALA A 145 9.02 -20.20 6.45
C ALA A 145 9.71 -18.85 6.19
N ARG A 146 10.57 -18.76 5.15
CA ARG A 146 11.23 -17.53 4.73
C ARG A 146 10.24 -16.46 4.27
N LEU A 147 9.18 -16.84 3.54
CA LEU A 147 8.09 -15.91 3.20
C LEU A 147 7.39 -15.36 4.43
N GLN A 148 7.11 -16.20 5.43
CA GLN A 148 6.54 -15.73 6.70
C GLN A 148 7.49 -14.83 7.49
N ALA A 149 8.79 -14.99 7.31
CA ALA A 149 9.83 -14.13 7.89
C ALA A 149 10.12 -12.87 7.06
N GLY A 150 9.45 -12.66 5.92
CA GLY A 150 9.68 -11.52 5.02
C GLY A 150 10.95 -11.62 4.16
N GLN A 151 11.58 -12.79 4.10
CA GLN A 151 12.80 -13.06 3.33
C GLN A 151 12.44 -13.58 1.93
N ALA A 152 11.82 -12.72 1.11
CA ALA A 152 11.23 -13.16 -0.16
C ALA A 152 12.26 -13.63 -1.19
N GLU A 153 13.38 -12.92 -1.36
CA GLU A 153 14.45 -13.32 -2.30
C GLU A 153 15.04 -14.69 -1.95
N ALA A 154 15.40 -14.90 -0.68
CA ALA A 154 15.89 -16.19 -0.20
C ALA A 154 14.82 -17.30 -0.28
N ALA A 155 13.53 -16.94 -0.26
CA ALA A 155 12.46 -17.91 -0.50
C ALA A 155 12.35 -18.32 -1.97
N VAL A 156 12.70 -17.44 -2.92
CA VAL A 156 12.72 -17.77 -4.36
C VAL A 156 13.79 -18.81 -4.66
N GLU A 157 14.97 -18.69 -4.04
CA GLU A 157 16.05 -19.68 -4.16
C GLU A 157 15.61 -21.06 -3.66
N ASP A 158 15.04 -21.12 -2.46
CA ASP A 158 14.55 -22.37 -1.87
C ASP A 158 13.41 -22.96 -2.70
N ALA A 159 12.48 -22.14 -3.18
CA ALA A 159 11.38 -22.61 -4.01
C ALA A 159 11.87 -23.09 -5.39
N SER A 160 12.95 -22.50 -5.91
CA SER A 160 13.59 -22.97 -7.14
C SER A 160 14.24 -24.34 -6.96
N ALA A 161 14.92 -24.56 -5.83
CA ALA A 161 15.43 -25.89 -5.46
C ALA A 161 14.29 -26.91 -5.30
N ALA A 162 13.15 -26.52 -4.70
CA ALA A 162 11.98 -27.39 -4.60
C ALA A 162 11.39 -27.78 -5.97
N VAL A 163 11.37 -26.87 -6.95
CA VAL A 163 10.91 -27.15 -8.32
C VAL A 163 11.90 -28.05 -9.05
N GLN A 164 13.22 -27.89 -8.85
CA GLN A 164 14.23 -28.78 -9.43
C GLN A 164 14.12 -30.21 -8.88
N ALA A 165 13.90 -30.35 -7.57
CA ALA A 165 13.73 -31.65 -6.92
C ALA A 165 12.42 -32.34 -7.32
N GLU A 166 11.33 -31.58 -7.49
CA GLU A 166 10.00 -32.12 -7.82
C GLU A 166 9.30 -31.33 -8.95
N PRO A 167 9.71 -31.49 -10.23
CA PRO A 167 9.20 -30.68 -11.33
C PRO A 167 7.72 -30.89 -11.65
N LEU A 168 7.16 -32.06 -11.30
CA LEU A 168 5.76 -32.39 -11.51
C LEU A 168 4.88 -32.11 -10.28
N ASN A 169 5.46 -31.59 -9.18
CA ASN A 169 4.71 -31.27 -7.98
C ASN A 169 4.13 -29.86 -8.06
N VAL A 170 2.80 -29.78 -8.16
CA VAL A 170 2.03 -28.52 -8.18
C VAL A 170 2.40 -27.59 -7.03
N HIS A 171 2.63 -28.13 -5.83
CA HIS A 171 2.91 -27.31 -4.67
C HIS A 171 4.28 -26.64 -4.72
N SER A 172 5.27 -27.24 -5.41
CA SER A 172 6.59 -26.64 -5.59
C SER A 172 6.47 -25.39 -6.46
N TRP A 173 5.75 -25.49 -7.57
CA TRP A 173 5.42 -24.35 -8.42
C TRP A 173 4.57 -23.30 -7.69
N GLU A 174 3.52 -23.70 -6.96
CA GLU A 174 2.70 -22.77 -6.16
C GLU A 174 3.54 -22.00 -5.12
N THR A 175 4.51 -22.68 -4.51
CA THR A 175 5.42 -22.05 -3.53
C THR A 175 6.35 -21.05 -4.21
N ARG A 176 6.86 -21.37 -5.39
CA ARG A 176 7.71 -20.44 -6.16
C ARG A 176 6.93 -19.25 -6.70
N THR A 177 5.69 -19.44 -7.17
CA THR A 177 4.75 -18.36 -7.47
C THR A 177 4.60 -17.42 -6.27
N ALA A 178 4.38 -17.96 -5.08
CA ALA A 178 4.24 -17.15 -3.86
C ALA A 178 5.53 -16.40 -3.51
N ALA A 179 6.68 -17.03 -3.70
CA ALA A 179 7.98 -16.44 -3.43
C ALA A 179 8.31 -15.30 -4.39
N LYS A 180 8.14 -15.51 -5.69
CA LYS A 180 8.33 -14.49 -6.73
C LYS A 180 7.37 -13.31 -6.56
N PHE A 181 6.11 -13.59 -6.24
CA PHE A 181 5.16 -12.54 -5.89
C PHE A 181 5.64 -11.71 -4.69
N GLY A 182 6.15 -12.37 -3.66
CA GLY A 182 6.71 -11.71 -2.47
C GLY A 182 7.98 -10.89 -2.76
N SER A 183 8.78 -11.29 -3.75
CA SER A 183 10.00 -10.57 -4.15
C SER A 183 9.72 -9.45 -5.16
N GLY A 184 8.48 -9.32 -5.65
CA GLY A 184 8.09 -8.34 -6.66
C GLY A 184 8.28 -8.79 -8.12
N ASP A 185 8.71 -10.03 -8.35
CA ASP A 185 8.77 -10.65 -9.68
C ASP A 185 7.36 -11.15 -10.07
N TYR A 186 6.50 -10.23 -10.49
CA TYR A 186 5.11 -10.54 -10.80
C TYR A 186 4.95 -11.30 -12.12
N ASP A 187 5.75 -10.97 -13.14
CA ASP A 187 5.76 -11.68 -14.42
C ASP A 187 6.14 -13.16 -14.21
N GLY A 188 7.25 -13.42 -13.50
CA GLY A 188 7.68 -14.78 -13.20
C GLY A 188 6.70 -15.51 -12.28
N ALA A 189 5.95 -14.80 -11.43
CA ALA A 189 4.88 -15.40 -10.63
C ALA A 189 3.68 -15.82 -11.50
N VAL A 190 3.30 -15.02 -12.51
CA VAL A 190 2.25 -15.38 -13.48
C VAL A 190 2.63 -16.62 -14.28
N GLU A 191 3.87 -16.70 -14.77
CA GLU A 191 4.40 -17.86 -15.50
C GLU A 191 4.37 -19.13 -14.65
N ASP A 192 4.90 -19.07 -13.44
CA ASP A 192 4.92 -20.22 -12.52
C ASP A 192 3.51 -20.66 -12.14
N ALA A 193 2.59 -19.71 -11.95
CA ALA A 193 1.20 -20.02 -11.67
C ALA A 193 0.51 -20.68 -12.87
N ALA A 194 0.80 -20.23 -14.09
CA ALA A 194 0.29 -20.85 -15.32
C ALA A 194 0.80 -22.28 -15.47
N HIS A 195 2.08 -22.53 -15.17
CA HIS A 195 2.63 -23.88 -15.11
C HIS A 195 1.93 -24.74 -14.04
N ALA A 196 1.76 -24.23 -12.82
CA ALA A 196 1.04 -24.94 -11.77
C ALA A 196 -0.41 -25.29 -12.17
N ILE A 197 -1.12 -24.37 -12.84
CA ILE A 197 -2.48 -24.58 -13.38
C ILE A 197 -2.47 -25.68 -14.46
N SER A 198 -1.44 -25.75 -15.30
CA SER A 198 -1.33 -26.81 -16.32
C SER A 198 -1.15 -28.20 -15.69
N LEU A 199 -0.58 -28.28 -14.48
CA LEU A 199 -0.45 -29.52 -13.71
C LEU A 199 -1.74 -29.88 -12.95
N ASP A 200 -2.45 -28.91 -12.39
CA ASP A 200 -3.72 -29.12 -11.67
C ASP A 200 -4.66 -27.91 -11.76
N ALA A 201 -5.52 -27.91 -12.79
CA ALA A 201 -6.48 -26.84 -13.02
C ALA A 201 -7.64 -26.79 -12.02
N TRP A 202 -7.84 -27.82 -11.19
CA TRP A 202 -8.97 -27.93 -10.26
C TRP A 202 -8.72 -27.24 -8.93
N ARG A 203 -7.53 -26.66 -8.72
CA ARG A 203 -7.18 -25.91 -7.51
C ARG A 203 -7.53 -24.42 -7.63
N PRO A 204 -8.52 -23.91 -6.89
CA PRO A 204 -8.88 -22.49 -6.93
C PRO A 204 -7.72 -21.57 -6.50
N SER A 205 -6.84 -22.04 -5.61
CA SER A 205 -5.72 -21.24 -5.09
C SER A 205 -4.72 -20.85 -6.17
N LEU A 206 -4.55 -21.65 -7.23
CA LEU A 206 -3.60 -21.36 -8.32
C LEU A 206 -4.11 -20.23 -9.21
N TRP A 207 -5.39 -20.28 -9.59
CA TRP A 207 -6.08 -19.21 -10.30
C TRP A 207 -6.05 -17.90 -9.51
N ARG A 208 -6.36 -17.96 -8.20
CA ARG A 208 -6.28 -16.80 -7.31
C ARG A 208 -4.83 -16.27 -7.19
N ARG A 209 -3.85 -17.19 -7.15
CA ARG A 209 -2.40 -17.02 -7.32
C ARG A 209 -2.06 -16.05 -8.46
N ARG A 210 -2.39 -16.51 -9.64
CA ARG A 210 -2.11 -15.82 -10.89
C ARG A 210 -2.84 -14.49 -10.99
N ALA A 211 -4.12 -14.47 -10.59
CA ALA A 211 -4.91 -13.24 -10.58
C ALA A 211 -4.28 -12.14 -9.72
N LEU A 212 -3.77 -12.47 -8.53
CA LEU A 212 -3.10 -11.49 -7.67
C LEU A 212 -1.85 -10.92 -8.33
N ALA A 213 -1.03 -11.77 -8.97
CA ALA A 213 0.13 -11.31 -9.72
C ALA A 213 -0.27 -10.42 -10.92
N SER A 214 -1.28 -10.82 -11.69
CA SER A 214 -1.83 -10.01 -12.79
C SER A 214 -2.38 -8.65 -12.32
N VAL A 215 -2.95 -8.54 -11.12
CA VAL A 215 -3.34 -7.22 -10.56
C VAL A 215 -2.14 -6.32 -10.34
N MET A 216 -1.02 -6.87 -9.83
CA MET A 216 0.20 -6.09 -9.63
C MET A 216 0.80 -5.61 -10.97
N LEU A 217 0.59 -6.38 -12.05
CA LEU A 217 0.93 -6.00 -13.42
C LEU A 217 -0.13 -5.10 -14.09
N GLN A 218 -1.19 -4.71 -13.38
CA GLN A 218 -2.33 -3.94 -13.89
C GLN A 218 -3.13 -4.63 -15.00
N GLU A 219 -2.98 -5.94 -15.16
CA GLU A 219 -3.72 -6.77 -16.11
C GLU A 219 -5.09 -7.17 -15.55
N TYR A 220 -5.96 -6.20 -15.30
CA TYR A 220 -7.24 -6.43 -14.62
C TYR A 220 -8.18 -7.38 -15.35
N GLY A 221 -8.13 -7.42 -16.69
CA GLY A 221 -8.91 -8.36 -17.50
C GLY A 221 -8.55 -9.81 -17.18
N ASN A 222 -7.25 -10.14 -17.28
CA ASN A 222 -6.72 -11.47 -16.96
C ASN A 222 -7.01 -11.85 -15.50
N ALA A 223 -6.78 -10.91 -14.57
CA ALA A 223 -7.06 -11.13 -13.15
C ALA A 223 -8.53 -11.44 -12.87
N LYS A 224 -9.46 -10.73 -13.53
CA LYS A 224 -10.90 -10.99 -13.40
C LYS A 224 -11.26 -12.38 -13.91
N GLU A 225 -10.77 -12.79 -15.07
CA GLU A 225 -11.05 -14.12 -15.64
C GLU A 225 -10.55 -15.25 -14.74
N ASP A 226 -9.37 -15.09 -14.17
CA ASP A 226 -8.81 -16.07 -13.22
C ASP A 226 -9.61 -16.12 -11.92
N LEU A 227 -10.07 -14.98 -11.41
CA LEU A 227 -10.95 -14.94 -10.25
C LEU A 227 -12.34 -15.51 -10.55
N ASP A 228 -12.86 -15.34 -11.77
CA ASP A 228 -14.09 -15.98 -12.23
C ASP A 228 -13.95 -17.51 -12.18
N LYS A 229 -12.83 -18.06 -12.67
CA LYS A 229 -12.52 -19.50 -12.58
C LYS A 229 -12.33 -19.98 -11.14
N ALA A 230 -11.59 -19.23 -10.32
CA ALA A 230 -11.39 -19.56 -8.90
C ALA A 230 -12.74 -19.62 -8.15
N LEU A 231 -13.65 -18.68 -8.42
CA LEU A 231 -14.98 -18.62 -7.80
C LEU A 231 -15.95 -19.67 -8.36
N HIS A 232 -15.76 -20.11 -9.60
CA HIS A 232 -16.50 -21.25 -10.13
C HIS A 232 -16.13 -22.54 -9.37
N LEU A 233 -14.85 -22.74 -9.07
CA LEU A 233 -14.35 -23.90 -8.33
C LEU A 233 -14.64 -23.83 -6.82
N ASP A 234 -14.53 -22.65 -6.20
CA ASP A 234 -14.89 -22.42 -4.79
C ASP A 234 -15.74 -21.15 -4.61
N PRO A 235 -17.07 -21.25 -4.74
CA PRO A 235 -17.97 -20.10 -4.62
C PRO A 235 -18.13 -19.60 -3.18
N LYS A 236 -17.61 -20.31 -2.17
CA LYS A 236 -17.68 -19.93 -0.76
C LYS A 236 -16.41 -19.19 -0.30
N HIS A 237 -15.42 -19.02 -1.17
CA HIS A 237 -14.18 -18.33 -0.85
C HIS A 237 -14.36 -16.80 -0.78
N ALA A 238 -14.62 -16.28 0.42
CA ALA A 238 -14.88 -14.85 0.64
C ALA A 238 -13.77 -13.91 0.12
N ALA A 239 -12.49 -14.32 0.23
CA ALA A 239 -11.38 -13.49 -0.23
C ALA A 239 -11.33 -13.37 -1.77
N SER A 240 -11.76 -14.39 -2.52
CA SER A 240 -11.83 -14.32 -3.99
C SER A 240 -12.91 -13.36 -4.44
N TRP A 241 -14.07 -13.35 -3.77
CA TRP A 241 -15.11 -12.34 -4.00
C TRP A 241 -14.58 -10.93 -3.72
N ARG A 242 -13.85 -10.75 -2.61
CA ARG A 242 -13.25 -9.45 -2.27
C ARG A 242 -12.24 -8.99 -3.32
N ASN A 243 -11.36 -9.89 -3.75
CA ASN A 243 -10.35 -9.61 -4.77
C ASN A 243 -11.00 -9.26 -6.11
N ARG A 244 -12.03 -10.00 -6.53
CA ARG A 244 -12.74 -9.72 -7.78
C ARG A 244 -13.50 -8.41 -7.71
N GLY A 245 -14.09 -8.08 -6.56
CA GLY A 245 -14.71 -6.78 -6.31
C GLY A 245 -13.71 -5.62 -6.47
N ALA A 246 -12.50 -5.76 -5.93
CA ALA A 246 -11.44 -4.77 -6.09
C ALA A 246 -10.97 -4.64 -7.56
N VAL A 247 -10.82 -5.76 -8.28
CA VAL A 247 -10.49 -5.76 -9.71
C VAL A 247 -11.58 -5.08 -10.54
N ARG A 248 -12.86 -5.40 -10.30
CA ARG A 248 -13.98 -4.75 -10.98
C ARG A 248 -14.03 -3.26 -10.72
N LEU A 249 -13.74 -2.83 -9.49
CA LEU A 249 -13.64 -1.41 -9.17
C LEU A 249 -12.50 -0.73 -9.96
N ALA A 250 -11.34 -1.36 -10.08
CA ALA A 250 -10.22 -0.85 -10.89
C ALA A 250 -10.57 -0.73 -12.37
N MET A 251 -11.47 -1.59 -12.86
CA MET A 251 -12.05 -1.56 -14.20
C MET A 251 -13.28 -0.63 -14.33
N SER A 252 -13.61 0.15 -13.29
CA SER A 252 -14.79 1.02 -13.22
C SER A 252 -16.15 0.31 -13.26
N ASP A 253 -16.21 -1.01 -13.06
CA ASP A 253 -17.44 -1.78 -12.86
C ASP A 253 -17.89 -1.70 -11.39
N VAL A 254 -18.39 -0.52 -11.01
CA VAL A 254 -18.85 -0.24 -9.64
C VAL A 254 -20.02 -1.15 -9.22
N PRO A 255 -21.06 -1.40 -10.04
CA PRO A 255 -22.16 -2.30 -9.66
C PRO A 255 -21.69 -3.74 -9.43
N GLY A 256 -20.84 -4.26 -10.31
CA GLY A 256 -20.27 -5.60 -10.17
C GLY A 256 -19.35 -5.71 -8.96
N ALA A 257 -18.60 -4.65 -8.64
CA ALA A 257 -17.78 -4.56 -7.43
C ALA A 257 -18.62 -4.58 -6.15
N GLU A 258 -19.73 -3.83 -6.10
CA GLU A 258 -20.61 -3.80 -4.91
C GLU A 258 -21.25 -5.18 -4.66
N SER A 259 -21.70 -5.83 -5.73
CA SER A 259 -22.28 -7.18 -5.65
C SER A 259 -21.29 -8.18 -5.05
N ASP A 260 -20.05 -8.17 -5.55
CA ASP A 260 -18.98 -9.06 -5.09
C ASP A 260 -18.57 -8.75 -3.64
N ALA A 261 -18.40 -7.48 -3.28
CA ALA A 261 -18.09 -7.08 -1.91
C ALA A 261 -19.22 -7.44 -0.94
N SER A 262 -20.48 -7.30 -1.37
CA SER A 262 -21.64 -7.73 -0.58
C SER A 262 -21.68 -9.24 -0.37
N ARG A 263 -21.28 -10.03 -1.38
CA ARG A 263 -21.13 -11.47 -1.24
C ARG A 263 -20.00 -11.83 -0.27
N ALA A 264 -18.86 -11.15 -0.36
CA ALA A 264 -17.73 -11.34 0.56
C ALA A 264 -18.12 -11.06 2.02
N VAL A 265 -18.84 -9.96 2.30
CA VAL A 265 -19.33 -9.63 3.64
C VAL A 265 -20.31 -10.70 4.16
N LYS A 266 -21.21 -11.21 3.32
CA LYS A 266 -22.16 -12.28 3.70
C LYS A 266 -21.44 -13.58 4.06
N LEU A 267 -20.38 -13.93 3.33
CA LEU A 267 -19.62 -15.16 3.56
C LEU A 267 -18.68 -15.04 4.78
N HIS A 268 -17.97 -13.92 4.91
CA HIS A 268 -17.02 -13.72 6.00
C HIS A 268 -16.98 -12.23 6.42
N PRO A 269 -17.78 -11.84 7.42
CA PRO A 269 -17.89 -10.46 7.88
C PRO A 269 -16.71 -10.09 8.78
N THR A 270 -15.66 -9.55 8.16
CA THR A 270 -14.44 -9.03 8.80
C THR A 270 -14.35 -7.52 8.64
N VAL A 271 -13.46 -6.88 9.41
CA VAL A 271 -13.12 -5.46 9.25
C VAL A 271 -12.81 -5.14 7.79
N ASP A 272 -11.87 -5.87 7.18
CA ASP A 272 -11.48 -5.71 5.76
C ASP A 272 -12.66 -5.84 4.80
N SER A 273 -13.54 -6.84 4.99
CA SER A 273 -14.70 -7.03 4.11
C SER A 273 -15.65 -5.83 4.18
N TYR A 274 -15.86 -5.22 5.36
CA TYR A 274 -16.67 -4.01 5.49
C TYR A 274 -15.97 -2.79 4.89
N LEU A 275 -14.68 -2.60 5.14
CA LEU A 275 -13.91 -1.48 4.59
C LEU A 275 -13.91 -1.49 3.06
N GLN A 276 -13.69 -2.65 2.45
CA GLN A 276 -13.74 -2.80 0.99
C GLN A 276 -15.10 -2.41 0.43
N ARG A 277 -16.18 -2.89 1.05
CA ARG A 277 -17.53 -2.50 0.60
C ARG A 277 -17.82 -1.02 0.84
N ALA A 278 -17.38 -0.46 1.96
CA ALA A 278 -17.53 0.97 2.23
C ALA A 278 -16.82 1.83 1.18
N LYS A 279 -15.59 1.45 0.78
CA LYS A 279 -14.84 2.13 -0.28
C LYS A 279 -15.57 2.09 -1.61
N ILE A 280 -16.04 0.92 -2.04
CA ILE A 280 -16.82 0.78 -3.29
C ILE A 280 -18.10 1.63 -3.25
N ARG A 281 -18.76 1.70 -2.09
CA ARG A 281 -19.98 2.49 -1.90
C ARG A 281 -19.73 3.99 -1.92
N LEU A 282 -18.59 4.45 -1.40
CA LEU A 282 -18.17 5.85 -1.52
C LEU A 282 -17.96 6.24 -2.98
N GLU A 283 -17.30 5.39 -3.77
CA GLU A 283 -17.15 5.59 -5.22
C GLU A 283 -18.51 5.60 -5.94
N ALA A 284 -19.46 4.79 -5.48
CA ALA A 284 -20.84 4.79 -5.97
C ALA A 284 -21.69 5.99 -5.48
N GLY A 285 -21.16 6.87 -4.62
CA GLY A 285 -21.90 7.97 -4.00
C GLY A 285 -22.89 7.56 -2.90
N GLN A 286 -22.90 6.29 -2.51
CA GLN A 286 -23.77 5.70 -1.48
C GLN A 286 -23.22 5.97 -0.07
N ASN A 287 -23.15 7.25 0.32
CA ASN A 287 -22.51 7.68 1.56
C ASN A 287 -23.15 7.10 2.83
N ALA A 288 -24.48 6.97 2.86
CA ALA A 288 -25.19 6.45 4.03
C ALA A 288 -24.88 4.96 4.28
N GLU A 289 -24.82 4.16 3.22
CA GLU A 289 -24.46 2.75 3.25
C GLU A 289 -22.99 2.56 3.62
N ALA A 290 -22.09 3.38 3.06
CA ALA A 290 -20.68 3.37 3.43
C ALA A 290 -20.48 3.68 4.93
N MET A 291 -21.21 4.65 5.49
CA MET A 291 -21.18 4.94 6.93
C MET A 291 -21.62 3.76 7.79
N ARG A 292 -22.63 2.99 7.35
CA ARG A 292 -23.11 1.79 8.06
C ARG A 292 -22.03 0.71 8.06
N ASP A 293 -21.33 0.52 6.95
CA ASP A 293 -20.23 -0.43 6.83
C ASP A 293 -19.04 -0.04 7.70
N CYS A 294 -18.61 1.23 7.65
CA CYS A 294 -17.55 1.72 8.52
C CYS A 294 -17.92 1.57 10.00
N THR A 295 -19.18 1.81 10.37
CA THR A 295 -19.66 1.60 11.75
C THR A 295 -19.69 0.11 12.12
N ALA A 296 -19.94 -0.79 11.17
CA ALA A 296 -19.85 -2.23 11.39
C ALA A 296 -18.39 -2.72 11.54
N ALA A 297 -17.44 -2.11 10.81
CA ALA A 297 -16.01 -2.32 10.99
C ALA A 297 -15.56 -1.84 12.37
N LEU A 298 -15.93 -0.61 12.77
CA LEU A 298 -15.56 -0.01 14.05
C LEU A 298 -16.14 -0.74 15.28
N ARG A 299 -17.26 -1.46 15.12
CA ARG A 299 -17.78 -2.34 16.17
C ARG A 299 -16.91 -3.57 16.40
N ARG A 300 -16.15 -4.00 15.40
CA ARG A 300 -15.21 -5.14 15.50
C ARG A 300 -13.85 -4.67 15.97
N ASP A 301 -13.33 -3.60 15.39
CA ASP A 301 -12.09 -2.98 15.81
C ASP A 301 -12.23 -1.47 15.87
N ARG A 302 -12.13 -0.91 17.08
CA ARG A 302 -12.23 0.53 17.31
C ARG A 302 -10.95 1.30 16.97
N ARG A 303 -9.83 0.60 16.79
CA ARG A 303 -8.52 1.16 16.45
C ARG A 303 -8.25 1.15 14.94
N GLU A 304 -9.21 0.71 14.14
CA GLU A 304 -9.11 0.71 12.69
C GLU A 304 -9.17 2.14 12.14
N ALA A 305 -8.01 2.71 11.81
CA ALA A 305 -7.88 4.09 11.34
C ALA A 305 -8.64 4.32 10.03
N ASP A 306 -8.58 3.37 9.09
CA ASP A 306 -9.24 3.45 7.80
C ASP A 306 -10.76 3.53 7.95
N ALA A 307 -11.33 2.82 8.94
CA ALA A 307 -12.76 2.84 9.18
C ALA A 307 -13.23 4.22 9.65
N TRP A 308 -12.45 4.89 10.50
CA TRP A 308 -12.72 6.26 10.92
C TRP A 308 -12.57 7.24 9.74
N TYR A 309 -11.48 7.11 8.97
CA TYR A 309 -11.21 7.95 7.81
C TYR A 309 -12.32 7.85 6.75
N LEU A 310 -12.66 6.64 6.30
CA LEU A 310 -13.70 6.43 5.28
C LEU A 310 -15.08 6.90 5.77
N ARG A 311 -15.38 6.77 7.06
CA ARG A 311 -16.63 7.31 7.62
C ARG A 311 -16.64 8.83 7.62
N ALA A 312 -15.50 9.47 7.88
CA ALA A 312 -15.36 10.91 7.76
C ALA A 312 -15.52 11.39 6.31
N VAL A 313 -14.95 10.68 5.34
CA VAL A 313 -15.15 10.96 3.90
C VAL A 313 -16.64 10.93 3.58
N ALA A 314 -17.36 9.89 4.01
CA ALA A 314 -18.80 9.74 3.80
C ALA A 314 -19.63 10.87 4.43
N ARG A 315 -19.19 11.39 5.59
CA ARG A 315 -19.85 12.48 6.33
C ARG A 315 -19.45 13.87 5.88
N SER A 316 -18.35 14.03 5.15
CA SER A 316 -17.67 15.31 4.90
C SER A 316 -18.55 16.43 4.32
N ARG A 317 -19.61 16.05 3.57
CA ARG A 317 -20.58 16.97 2.97
C ARG A 317 -21.84 17.17 3.82
N THR A 318 -22.30 16.14 4.53
CA THR A 318 -23.59 16.13 5.24
C THR A 318 -23.45 16.47 6.73
N ASP A 319 -22.35 16.08 7.36
CA ASP A 319 -22.02 16.34 8.75
C ASP A 319 -20.51 16.67 8.90
N PRO A 320 -20.10 17.91 8.55
CA PRO A 320 -18.72 18.34 8.67
C PRO A 320 -18.17 18.28 10.10
N ALA A 321 -19.01 18.42 11.12
CA ALA A 321 -18.59 18.36 12.51
C ALA A 321 -18.27 16.92 12.93
N GLY A 322 -19.15 15.98 12.62
CA GLY A 322 -18.91 14.56 12.83
C GLY A 322 -17.75 14.01 12.00
N ALA A 323 -17.55 14.52 10.78
CA ALA A 323 -16.39 14.17 9.96
C ALA A 323 -15.06 14.58 10.61
N VAL A 324 -14.97 15.79 11.18
CA VAL A 324 -13.77 16.24 11.93
C VAL A 324 -13.54 15.39 13.18
N SER A 325 -14.61 15.00 13.88
CA SER A 325 -14.52 14.08 15.03
C SER A 325 -13.97 12.72 14.61
N ASP A 326 -14.48 12.15 13.52
CA ASP A 326 -14.01 10.87 12.99
C ASP A 326 -12.55 10.95 12.52
N LEU A 327 -12.14 12.03 11.85
CA LEU A 327 -10.73 12.22 11.45
C LEU A 327 -9.79 12.37 12.64
N SER A 328 -10.26 12.98 13.72
CA SER A 328 -9.46 13.06 14.95
C SER A 328 -9.25 11.68 15.59
N GLN A 329 -10.24 10.78 15.47
CA GLN A 329 -10.07 9.38 15.86
C GLN A 329 -9.13 8.63 14.91
N ALA A 330 -9.24 8.85 13.58
CA ALA A 330 -8.34 8.26 12.59
C ALA A 330 -6.88 8.64 12.88
N ILE A 331 -6.59 9.92 13.06
CA ILE A 331 -5.27 10.46 13.40
C ILE A 331 -4.76 9.94 14.75
N SER A 332 -5.65 9.76 15.73
CA SER A 332 -5.28 9.15 17.02
C SER A 332 -4.87 7.68 16.87
N CYS A 333 -5.44 6.96 15.90
CA CYS A 333 -5.12 5.55 15.66
C CYS A 333 -3.87 5.41 14.81
N ASP A 334 -3.74 6.23 13.76
CA ASP A 334 -2.55 6.33 12.92
C ASP A 334 -2.16 7.80 12.69
N PRO A 335 -1.19 8.32 13.46
CA PRO A 335 -0.71 9.70 13.30
C PRO A 335 0.09 9.94 12.02
N GLN A 336 0.56 8.89 11.34
CA GLN A 336 1.42 9.03 10.15
C GLN A 336 0.62 9.15 8.84
N GLU A 337 -0.70 9.02 8.89
CA GLU A 337 -1.57 9.13 7.72
C GLU A 337 -1.81 10.60 7.35
N ALA A 338 -1.00 11.12 6.43
CA ALA A 338 -1.04 12.52 6.00
C ALA A 338 -2.39 12.94 5.39
N GLU A 339 -3.09 12.03 4.69
CA GLU A 339 -4.38 12.33 4.07
C GLU A 339 -5.47 12.60 5.12
N ALA A 340 -5.38 11.98 6.30
CA ALA A 340 -6.32 12.25 7.39
C ALA A 340 -6.17 13.68 7.92
N TRP A 341 -4.93 14.17 8.07
CA TRP A 341 -4.63 15.55 8.44
C TRP A 341 -5.12 16.55 7.38
N LYS A 342 -4.78 16.29 6.11
CA LYS A 342 -5.20 17.13 4.98
C LYS A 342 -6.73 17.22 4.88
N LEU A 343 -7.44 16.10 4.92
CA LEU A 343 -8.91 16.10 4.82
C LEU A 343 -9.55 16.83 6.00
N ARG A 344 -8.96 16.73 7.21
CA ARG A 344 -9.46 17.45 8.39
C ARG A 344 -9.29 18.96 8.21
N ALA A 345 -8.13 19.40 7.71
CA ALA A 345 -7.86 20.78 7.34
C ALA A 345 -8.85 21.29 6.28
N GLU A 346 -9.11 20.53 5.20
CA GLU A 346 -10.07 20.94 4.17
C GLU A 346 -11.48 21.15 4.71
N ILE A 347 -11.95 20.24 5.59
CA ILE A 347 -13.26 20.35 6.22
C ILE A 347 -13.30 21.56 7.16
N GLN A 348 -12.24 21.78 7.95
CA GLN A 348 -12.13 22.92 8.85
C GLN A 348 -12.07 24.27 8.12
N LEU A 349 -11.43 24.33 6.94
CA LEU A 349 -11.40 25.52 6.11
C LEU A 349 -12.82 25.92 5.71
N ARG A 350 -13.66 24.96 5.29
CA ARG A 350 -15.08 25.20 4.99
C ARG A 350 -15.88 25.63 6.22
N ARG A 351 -15.44 25.24 7.42
CA ARG A 351 -16.05 25.64 8.70
C ARG A 351 -15.51 26.97 9.24
N GLY A 352 -14.57 27.62 8.55
CA GLY A 352 -13.96 28.88 8.98
C GLY A 352 -12.99 28.76 10.16
N LYS A 353 -12.48 27.54 10.44
CA LYS A 353 -11.57 27.23 11.55
C LYS A 353 -10.11 27.32 11.09
N TYR A 354 -9.69 28.55 10.81
CA TYR A 354 -8.45 28.79 10.05
C TYR A 354 -7.16 28.49 10.82
N GLU A 355 -7.17 28.56 12.16
CA GLU A 355 -5.96 28.27 12.95
C GLU A 355 -5.68 26.77 12.95
N GLU A 356 -6.74 25.98 13.11
CA GLU A 356 -6.70 24.53 13.07
C GLU A 356 -6.30 24.03 11.66
N VAL A 357 -6.75 24.71 10.59
CA VAL A 357 -6.29 24.43 9.20
C VAL A 357 -4.78 24.61 9.07
N VAL A 358 -4.21 25.67 9.63
CA VAL A 358 -2.76 25.92 9.57
C VAL A 358 -1.99 24.83 10.32
N ALA A 359 -2.48 24.41 11.48
CA ALA A 359 -1.86 23.32 12.25
C ALA A 359 -1.90 21.99 11.49
N ASP A 360 -3.09 21.60 11.01
CA ASP A 360 -3.30 20.33 10.33
C ASP A 360 -2.57 20.25 8.98
N SER A 361 -2.59 21.33 8.19
CA SER A 361 -1.84 21.39 6.93
C SER A 361 -0.32 21.33 7.15
N THR A 362 0.20 21.98 8.20
CA THR A 362 1.63 21.92 8.54
C THR A 362 2.05 20.49 8.90
N GLU A 363 1.23 19.76 9.65
CA GLU A 363 1.52 18.36 9.97
C GLU A 363 1.41 17.45 8.74
N ALA A 364 0.42 17.67 7.86
CA ALA A 364 0.33 16.96 6.59
C ALA A 364 1.58 17.17 5.70
N MET A 365 2.09 18.42 5.64
CA MET A 365 3.32 18.74 4.92
C MET A 365 4.55 18.05 5.52
N ARG A 366 4.61 17.98 6.87
CA ARG A 366 5.70 17.29 7.58
C ARG A 366 5.77 15.80 7.23
N LEU A 367 4.61 15.17 7.01
CA LEU A 367 4.49 13.73 6.76
C LEU A 367 4.73 13.36 5.29
N ASN A 368 4.20 14.13 4.33
CA ASN A 368 4.15 13.74 2.92
C ASN A 368 4.72 14.80 1.94
N GLY A 369 5.44 15.78 2.48
CA GLY A 369 6.02 16.88 1.71
C GLY A 369 5.04 18.03 1.45
N ALA A 370 5.61 19.17 1.06
CA ALA A 370 4.87 20.39 0.76
C ALA A 370 4.35 20.36 -0.69
N SER A 371 3.23 19.66 -0.92
CA SER A 371 2.58 19.71 -2.24
C SER A 371 1.85 21.03 -2.46
N ALA A 372 1.73 21.45 -3.72
CA ALA A 372 0.99 22.64 -4.13
C ALA A 372 -0.43 22.69 -3.54
N GLU A 373 -1.11 21.54 -3.45
CA GLU A 373 -2.45 21.44 -2.85
C GLU A 373 -2.46 21.81 -1.35
N ILE A 374 -1.52 21.29 -0.56
CA ILE A 374 -1.48 21.54 0.89
C ILE A 374 -0.99 22.97 1.18
N LEU A 375 -0.03 23.46 0.40
CA LEU A 375 0.42 24.86 0.44
C LEU A 375 -0.73 25.82 0.14
N CYS A 376 -1.50 25.56 -0.92
CA CYS A 376 -2.69 26.35 -1.23
C CYS A 376 -3.74 26.30 -0.11
N LEU A 377 -3.90 25.15 0.56
CA LEU A 377 -4.83 25.00 1.68
C LEU A 377 -4.40 25.87 2.88
N ARG A 378 -3.12 25.83 3.25
CA ARG A 378 -2.55 26.63 4.34
C ARG A 378 -2.59 28.13 4.02
N GLY A 379 -2.18 28.50 2.81
CA GLY A 379 -2.20 29.89 2.33
C GLY A 379 -3.61 30.48 2.32
N GLN A 380 -4.62 29.70 1.92
CA GLN A 380 -6.02 30.16 2.01
C GLN A 380 -6.48 30.44 3.44
N ALA A 381 -6.10 29.58 4.39
CA ALA A 381 -6.42 29.82 5.80
C ALA A 381 -5.71 31.07 6.34
N GLN A 382 -4.42 31.25 6.01
CA GLN A 382 -3.66 32.44 6.39
C GLN A 382 -4.24 33.72 5.77
N TYR A 383 -4.63 33.68 4.49
CA TYR A 383 -5.29 34.79 3.82
C TYR A 383 -6.59 35.19 4.54
N ARG A 384 -7.41 34.21 4.93
CA ARG A 384 -8.67 34.45 5.66
C ARG A 384 -8.45 34.99 7.08
N ARG A 385 -7.28 34.75 7.68
CA ARG A 385 -6.86 35.33 8.95
C ARG A 385 -6.26 36.74 8.81
N GLY A 386 -6.07 37.23 7.59
CA GLY A 386 -5.41 38.52 7.31
C GLY A 386 -3.88 38.45 7.28
N ALA A 387 -3.28 37.25 7.40
CA ALA A 387 -1.85 37.04 7.28
C ALA A 387 -1.43 36.99 5.79
N TYR A 388 -1.64 38.10 5.07
CA TYR A 388 -1.50 38.15 3.61
C TYR A 388 -0.07 37.89 3.13
N GLN A 389 0.95 38.28 3.91
CA GLN A 389 2.36 38.01 3.58
C GLN A 389 2.66 36.51 3.62
N SER A 390 2.30 35.83 4.71
CA SER A 390 2.47 34.38 4.82
C SER A 390 1.68 33.64 3.75
N ALA A 391 0.44 34.08 3.49
CA ALA A 391 -0.40 33.49 2.46
C ALA A 391 0.23 33.60 1.06
N ALA A 392 0.79 34.77 0.73
CA ALA A 392 1.49 34.97 -0.53
C ALA A 392 2.72 34.06 -0.66
N ALA A 393 3.50 33.89 0.41
CA ALA A 393 4.64 32.97 0.43
C ALA A 393 4.20 31.52 0.17
N ASP A 394 3.14 31.05 0.84
CA ASP A 394 2.59 29.70 0.61
C ASP A 394 2.12 29.52 -0.84
N PHE A 395 1.50 30.53 -1.47
CA PHE A 395 1.08 30.44 -2.86
C PHE A 395 2.25 30.54 -3.86
N GLU A 396 3.33 31.25 -3.52
CA GLU A 396 4.57 31.28 -4.31
C GLU A 396 5.27 29.92 -4.27
N ASP A 397 5.39 29.31 -3.09
CA ASP A 397 5.93 27.96 -2.93
C ASP A 397 5.07 26.94 -3.69
N ALA A 398 3.73 27.11 -3.67
CA ALA A 398 2.84 26.24 -4.44
C ALA A 398 3.06 26.35 -5.95
N LEU A 399 3.39 27.54 -6.47
CA LEU A 399 3.72 27.76 -7.88
C LEU A 399 5.14 27.29 -8.26
N GLN A 400 6.04 27.14 -7.28
CA GLN A 400 7.33 26.50 -7.52
C GLN A 400 7.16 24.98 -7.70
N ASP A 401 6.27 24.36 -6.91
CA ASP A 401 5.93 22.93 -7.02
C ASP A 401 5.09 22.64 -8.28
N ASP A 402 4.07 23.46 -8.55
CA ASP A 402 3.25 23.38 -9.77
C ASP A 402 3.10 24.75 -10.45
N PRO A 403 4.01 25.09 -11.39
CA PRO A 403 3.94 26.35 -12.14
C PRO A 403 2.69 26.51 -13.01
N ALA A 404 2.00 25.42 -13.35
CA ALA A 404 0.78 25.45 -14.17
C ALA A 404 -0.49 25.69 -13.34
N SER A 405 -0.38 25.77 -12.02
CA SER A 405 -1.51 25.95 -11.11
C SER A 405 -2.16 27.33 -11.24
N GLU A 406 -3.20 27.42 -12.08
CA GLU A 406 -3.99 28.65 -12.25
C GLU A 406 -4.67 29.08 -10.94
N THR A 407 -5.04 28.10 -10.09
CA THR A 407 -5.64 28.36 -8.78
C THR A 407 -4.65 29.05 -7.84
N ALA A 408 -3.41 28.56 -7.74
CA ALA A 408 -2.37 29.18 -6.92
C ALA A 408 -2.03 30.59 -7.42
N ALA A 409 -1.91 30.79 -8.74
CA ALA A 409 -1.65 32.10 -9.33
C ALA A 409 -2.74 33.14 -8.99
N LYS A 410 -4.01 32.78 -9.15
CA LYS A 410 -5.15 33.65 -8.79
C LYS A 410 -5.17 33.98 -7.30
N LEU A 411 -4.85 33.00 -6.45
CA LEU A 411 -4.81 33.20 -5.00
C LEU A 411 -3.64 34.10 -4.58
N LEU A 412 -2.48 33.95 -5.22
CA LEU A 412 -1.31 34.81 -5.02
C LEU A 412 -1.60 36.27 -5.39
N GLU A 413 -2.22 36.49 -6.55
CA GLU A 413 -2.58 37.84 -7.00
C GLU A 413 -3.51 38.53 -5.98
N ARG A 414 -4.54 37.81 -5.51
CA ARG A 414 -5.45 38.30 -4.47
C ARG A 414 -4.73 38.59 -3.15
N ALA A 415 -3.80 37.74 -2.74
CA ALA A 415 -3.00 37.94 -1.53
C ALA A 415 -2.13 39.20 -1.65
N LYS A 416 -1.45 39.39 -2.78
CA LYS A 416 -0.61 40.57 -3.05
C LYS A 416 -1.44 41.86 -3.12
N GLU A 417 -2.61 41.83 -3.75
CA GLU A 417 -3.50 42.99 -3.80
C GLU A 417 -4.00 43.38 -2.40
N SER A 418 -4.38 42.39 -1.59
CA SER A 418 -4.81 42.61 -0.20
C SER A 418 -3.68 43.14 0.67
N LEU A 419 -2.47 42.64 0.48
CA LEU A 419 -1.27 43.15 1.14
C LEU A 419 -1.00 44.62 0.78
N LYS A 420 -1.05 44.96 -0.51
CA LYS A 420 -0.87 46.34 -0.98
C LYS A 420 -1.94 47.28 -0.40
N LYS A 421 -3.19 46.84 -0.33
CA LYS A 421 -4.28 47.61 0.30
C LYS A 421 -4.03 47.83 1.79
N LEU A 422 -3.56 46.78 2.50
CA LEU A 422 -3.22 46.88 3.91
C LEU A 422 -2.09 47.89 4.16
N GLU A 423 -1.01 47.82 3.38
CA GLU A 423 0.11 48.76 3.46
C GLU A 423 -0.33 50.20 3.15
N ALA A 424 -1.14 50.40 2.11
CA ALA A 424 -1.70 51.69 1.74
C ALA A 424 -2.62 52.28 2.83
N TRP A 425 -3.27 51.44 3.63
CA TRP A 425 -4.11 51.89 4.74
C TRP A 425 -3.29 52.23 6.00
N GLN A 426 -2.21 51.50 6.25
CA GLN A 426 -1.32 51.74 7.39
C GLN A 426 -0.46 53.00 7.22
N LEU A 427 -0.06 53.35 5.99
CA LEU A 427 0.80 54.51 5.72
C LEU A 427 0.19 55.86 6.18
N PRO A 428 -1.07 56.21 5.87
CA PRO A 428 -1.72 57.42 6.38
C PRO A 428 -1.98 57.38 7.89
N ALA A 429 -2.31 56.22 8.46
CA ALA A 429 -2.58 56.06 9.89
C ALA A 429 -1.30 56.28 10.73
N LEU A 430 -0.16 55.76 10.28
CA LEU A 430 1.15 56.01 10.86
C LEU A 430 1.58 57.47 10.67
N ALA A 431 1.34 58.05 9.50
CA ALA A 431 1.66 59.46 9.22
C ALA A 431 0.82 60.43 10.09
N GLY A 432 -0.48 60.17 10.26
CA GLY A 432 -1.35 60.97 11.13
C GLY A 432 -1.00 60.82 12.62
N GLY A 433 -0.62 59.62 13.06
CA GLY A 433 -0.11 59.40 14.41
C GLY A 433 1.23 60.09 14.67
N LEU A 434 2.14 60.10 13.70
CA LEU A 434 3.38 60.88 13.77
C LEU A 434 3.11 62.39 13.76
N HIS A 435 2.13 62.86 13.00
CA HIS A 435 1.78 64.28 12.94
C HIS A 435 1.20 64.76 14.28
N SER A 436 0.29 64.00 14.89
CA SER A 436 -0.25 64.34 16.22
C SER A 436 0.81 64.23 17.32
N PHE A 437 1.76 63.30 17.20
CA PHE A 437 2.91 63.19 18.10
C PHE A 437 3.86 64.40 17.95
N ILE A 438 4.13 64.86 16.72
CA ILE A 438 4.96 66.05 16.48
C ILE A 438 4.27 67.32 16.99
N GLU A 439 2.97 67.49 16.75
CA GLU A 439 2.21 68.64 17.27
C GLU A 439 2.18 68.67 18.79
N SER A 440 1.98 67.52 19.45
CA SER A 440 2.00 67.46 20.93
C SER A 440 3.36 67.78 21.52
N VAL A 441 4.46 67.36 20.88
CA VAL A 441 5.83 67.76 21.28
C VAL A 441 6.06 69.26 21.06
N HIS A 442 5.59 69.82 19.95
CA HIS A 442 5.74 71.25 19.65
C HIS A 442 4.94 72.12 20.64
N THR A 443 3.72 71.70 20.98
CA THR A 443 2.86 72.36 21.96
C THR A 443 3.47 72.31 23.36
N ALA A 444 4.06 71.18 23.74
CA ALA A 444 4.79 71.04 25.01
C ALA A 444 6.03 71.94 25.07
N GLN A 445 6.77 72.10 23.97
CA GLN A 445 7.92 73.02 23.89
C GLN A 445 7.51 74.51 23.99
N LEU A 446 6.36 74.89 23.42
CA LEU A 446 5.84 76.25 23.54
C LEU A 446 5.40 76.56 24.98
N LEU A 447 4.70 75.63 25.65
CA LEU A 447 4.31 75.76 27.05
C LEU A 447 5.52 75.87 27.99
N LEU A 448 6.60 75.15 27.71
CA LEU A 448 7.86 75.25 28.49
C LEU A 448 8.55 76.61 28.30
N LYS A 449 8.47 77.24 27.12
CA LYS A 449 9.00 78.59 26.88
C LYS A 449 8.21 79.67 27.61
N ASP A 450 6.88 79.60 27.62
CA ASP A 450 6.04 80.57 28.33
C ASP A 450 6.15 80.45 29.86
N SER A 451 6.55 79.29 30.41
CA SER A 451 6.80 79.12 31.84
C SER A 451 8.14 79.67 32.34
N SER A 452 8.94 80.30 31.47
CA SER A 452 10.28 80.84 31.77
C SER A 452 10.37 82.37 31.79
N GLN A 453 9.24 83.08 31.66
CA GLN A 453 9.07 84.49 32.03
C GLN A 453 8.35 84.59 33.38
#